data_AF-A0A2C6WJN3-F1
#
_entry.id   AF-A0A2C6WJN3-F1
#
_cell.length_a   1.000
_cell.length_b   1.000
_cell.length_c   1.000
_cell.angle_alpha   90.00
_cell.angle_beta   90.00
_cell.angle_gamma   90.00
#
_symmetry.space_group_name_H-M   'P 1'
#
loop_
_entity.id
_entity.type
_entity.pdbx_description
1 polymer ?
#
loop_
_entity_poly.entity_id
_entity_poly.type
_entity_poly.pdbx_seq_one_letter_code
_entity_poly.pdbx_strand_id
1 'polypeptide(L)'
;MNMIHKRPTQTFTLNKQRLNHIDINQLKANNKPICHIYKTHGKYHYLEIDFITCDWCLSSKGQAYLQSKLNMELLTTWLKGYNLKLNYTSVGHMTIYLRADIKTIEFLINELNVMSRSNAYWYQYRIGNSMQYIEREVGYVSPIKHVKNNVNKVKA
;
A
#
# COMPACT_ATOMS: atom_id res chain seq x y z
N MET A 1 2.38 29.10 -15.64
CA MET A 1 3.13 27.82 -15.79
C MET A 1 2.21 26.71 -15.28
N ASN A 2 1.52 26.01 -16.19
CA ASN A 2 0.50 25.02 -15.81
C ASN A 2 1.18 23.79 -15.19
N MET A 3 1.08 23.64 -13.87
CA MET A 3 1.37 22.39 -13.19
C MET A 3 0.29 21.38 -13.61
N ILE A 4 0.50 20.72 -14.75
CA ILE A 4 -0.26 19.53 -15.13
C ILE A 4 -0.10 18.57 -13.95
N HIS A 5 -1.18 18.29 -13.24
CA HIS A 5 -1.28 17.32 -12.16
C HIS A 5 -0.67 16.00 -12.63
N LYS A 6 0.63 15.81 -12.35
CA LYS A 6 1.34 14.60 -12.74
C LYS A 6 0.72 13.48 -11.91
N ARG A 7 -0.02 12.63 -12.62
CA ARG A 7 -0.51 11.33 -12.16
C ARG A 7 0.62 10.56 -11.44
N PRO A 8 0.30 9.53 -10.66
CA PRO A 8 1.28 8.49 -10.35
C PRO A 8 1.58 7.70 -11.64
N THR A 9 2.11 8.35 -12.69
CA THR A 9 2.71 7.69 -13.86
C THR A 9 4.11 7.18 -13.57
N GLN A 10 4.62 7.49 -12.38
CA GLN A 10 5.94 7.09 -11.92
C GLN A 10 5.82 5.79 -11.15
N THR A 11 6.69 4.84 -11.49
CA THR A 11 6.80 3.53 -10.86
C THR A 11 6.91 3.68 -9.33
N PHE A 12 6.06 2.96 -8.60
CA PHE A 12 6.24 2.70 -7.17
C PHE A 12 7.58 2.00 -6.98
N THR A 13 8.49 2.68 -6.31
CA THR A 13 9.82 2.15 -5.97
C THR A 13 9.85 1.85 -4.48
N LEU A 14 10.14 0.59 -4.14
CA LEU A 14 10.29 0.17 -2.76
C LEU A 14 11.60 0.70 -2.18
N ASN A 15 11.53 1.49 -1.12
CA ASN A 15 12.70 1.75 -0.28
C ASN A 15 12.86 0.61 0.74
N LYS A 16 14.01 -0.07 0.72
CA LYS A 16 14.29 -1.20 1.63
C LYS A 16 14.65 -0.76 3.05
N GLN A 17 14.59 0.54 3.34
CA GLN A 17 14.87 1.14 4.63
C GLN A 17 13.81 2.18 5.00
N ARG A 18 13.69 2.45 6.30
CA ARG A 18 12.80 3.50 6.79
C ARG A 18 13.25 4.85 6.25
N LEU A 19 12.29 5.63 5.79
CA LEU A 19 12.52 6.97 5.24
C LEU A 19 12.68 7.97 6.37
N ASN A 20 13.59 8.92 6.19
CA ASN A 20 13.74 10.06 7.10
C ASN A 20 12.91 11.27 6.61
N HIS A 21 12.96 12.37 7.35
CA HIS A 21 12.19 13.57 7.02
C HIS A 21 12.61 14.24 5.70
N ILE A 22 13.90 14.15 5.33
CA ILE A 22 14.44 14.68 4.07
C ILE A 22 13.84 13.90 2.90
N ASP A 23 13.86 12.57 2.99
CA ASP A 23 13.29 11.68 1.97
C ASP A 23 11.79 11.96 1.78
N ILE A 24 11.04 12.07 2.89
CA ILE A 24 9.60 12.36 2.88
C ILE A 24 9.31 13.71 2.22
N ASN A 25 10.10 14.75 2.52
CA ASN A 25 9.95 16.06 1.89
C ASN A 25 10.24 16.01 0.39
N GLN A 26 11.22 15.21 -0.03
CA GLN A 26 11.50 14.99 -1.44
C GLN A 26 10.34 14.24 -2.13
N LEU A 27 9.73 13.25 -1.49
CA LEU A 27 8.55 12.56 -2.03
C LEU A 27 7.38 13.53 -2.20
N LYS A 28 7.11 14.39 -1.21
CA LYS A 28 6.09 15.45 -1.29
C LYS A 28 6.33 16.38 -2.47
N ALA A 29 7.56 16.89 -2.63
CA ALA A 29 7.92 17.77 -3.73
C ALA A 29 7.75 17.11 -5.10
N ASN A 30 7.89 15.78 -5.18
CA ASN A 30 7.75 15.00 -6.40
C ASN A 30 6.36 14.36 -6.60
N ASN A 31 5.40 14.65 -5.73
CA ASN A 31 4.07 14.05 -5.74
C ASN A 31 4.09 12.51 -5.73
N LYS A 32 4.95 11.91 -4.90
CA LYS A 32 5.14 10.45 -4.80
C LYS A 32 4.64 9.92 -3.47
N PRO A 33 4.04 8.72 -3.43
CA PRO A 33 3.69 8.08 -2.17
C PRO A 33 4.94 7.61 -1.43
N ILE A 34 4.82 7.50 -0.11
CA ILE A 34 5.75 6.72 0.72
C ILE A 34 5.59 5.26 0.31
N CYS A 35 6.70 4.55 0.16
CA CYS A 35 6.73 3.11 -0.09
C CYS A 35 8.01 2.55 0.50
N HIS A 36 7.95 1.98 1.70
CA HIS A 36 9.16 1.54 2.38
C HIS A 36 8.99 0.35 3.32
N ILE A 37 10.10 -0.33 3.60
CA ILE A 37 10.20 -1.29 4.70
C ILE A 37 10.67 -0.53 5.94
N TYR A 38 9.77 -0.30 6.89
CA TYR A 38 10.09 0.44 8.12
C TYR A 38 10.56 -0.46 9.27
N LYS A 39 10.35 -1.78 9.15
CA LYS A 39 10.76 -2.77 10.13
C LYS A 39 10.99 -4.13 9.47
N THR A 40 12.01 -4.86 9.92
CA THR A 40 12.25 -6.27 9.56
C THR A 40 12.38 -7.08 10.84
N HIS A 41 11.83 -8.30 10.85
CA HIS A 41 11.91 -9.20 11.99
C HIS A 41 11.91 -10.66 11.54
N GLY A 42 13.07 -11.32 11.60
CA GLY A 42 13.28 -12.63 11.02
C GLY A 42 12.99 -12.61 9.51
N LYS A 43 12.19 -13.57 9.03
CA LYS A 43 11.76 -13.66 7.62
C LYS A 43 10.66 -12.67 7.21
N TYR A 44 10.21 -11.79 8.10
CA TYR A 44 9.10 -10.87 7.85
C TYR A 44 9.58 -9.43 7.68
N HIS A 45 9.07 -8.77 6.65
CA HIS A 45 9.25 -7.35 6.38
C HIS A 45 7.92 -6.63 6.58
N TYR A 46 7.98 -5.45 7.18
CA TYR A 46 6.83 -4.60 7.43
C TYR A 46 6.88 -3.44 6.43
N LEU A 47 5.98 -3.50 5.46
CA LEU A 47 5.78 -2.49 4.43
C LEU A 47 4.75 -1.47 4.92
N GLU A 48 5.06 -0.21 4.67
CA GLU A 48 4.11 0.90 4.69
C GLU A 48 4.11 1.57 3.31
N ILE A 49 2.91 1.74 2.78
CA ILE A 49 2.64 2.62 1.65
C ILE A 49 1.66 3.67 2.12
N ASP A 50 2.02 4.94 2.00
CA ASP A 50 1.18 6.07 2.41
C ASP A 50 1.09 7.09 1.28
N PHE A 51 -0.13 7.41 0.89
CA PHE A 51 -0.45 8.36 -0.17
C PHE A 51 -0.49 9.82 0.31
N ILE A 52 -0.21 10.12 1.58
CA ILE A 52 -0.25 11.46 2.16
C ILE A 52 0.71 12.45 1.48
N THR A 53 1.80 11.95 0.89
CA THR A 53 2.82 12.73 0.18
C THR A 53 2.51 12.94 -1.29
N CYS A 54 1.34 12.50 -1.76
CA CYS A 54 0.88 12.75 -3.12
C CYS A 54 -0.61 13.10 -3.20
N ASP A 55 -1.04 13.62 -4.34
CA ASP A 55 -2.41 14.08 -4.59
C ASP A 55 -3.41 12.97 -4.91
N TRP A 56 -2.91 11.74 -5.05
CA TRP A 56 -3.66 10.59 -5.55
C TRP A 56 -3.71 9.47 -4.53
N CYS A 57 -4.83 8.77 -4.46
CA CYS A 57 -5.02 7.59 -3.61
C CYS A 57 -5.76 6.51 -4.40
N LEU A 58 -5.88 5.30 -3.85
CA LEU A 58 -6.65 4.25 -4.50
C LEU A 58 -8.15 4.62 -4.55
N SER A 59 -8.79 4.38 -5.70
CA SER A 59 -10.24 4.39 -5.81
C SER A 59 -10.85 3.16 -5.14
N SER A 60 -12.17 3.11 -4.94
CA SER A 60 -12.86 1.90 -4.43
C SER A 60 -12.57 0.69 -5.31
N LYS A 61 -12.60 0.88 -6.63
CA LYS A 61 -12.23 -0.16 -7.60
C LYS A 61 -10.75 -0.57 -7.47
N GLY A 62 -9.84 0.38 -7.30
CA GLY A 62 -8.42 0.11 -7.12
C GLY A 62 -8.11 -0.63 -5.83
N GLN A 63 -8.70 -0.19 -4.72
CA GLN A 63 -8.61 -0.83 -3.42
C GLN A 63 -9.12 -2.28 -3.49
N ALA A 64 -10.33 -2.49 -4.02
CA ALA A 64 -10.96 -3.80 -4.13
C ALA A 64 -10.12 -4.76 -4.97
N TYR A 65 -9.66 -4.31 -6.14
CA TYR A 65 -8.79 -5.09 -7.02
C TYR A 65 -7.51 -5.51 -6.31
N LEU A 66 -6.79 -4.55 -5.71
CA LEU A 66 -5.50 -4.81 -5.08
C LEU A 66 -5.65 -5.69 -3.83
N GLN A 67 -6.69 -5.48 -3.03
CA GLN A 67 -6.98 -6.33 -1.88
C GLN A 67 -7.29 -7.77 -2.31
N SER A 68 -8.03 -7.97 -3.40
CA SER A 68 -8.31 -9.31 -3.93
C SER A 68 -7.03 -10.02 -4.37
N LYS A 69 -6.13 -9.32 -5.08
CA LYS A 69 -4.83 -9.86 -5.49
C LYS A 69 -3.96 -10.21 -4.28
N LEU A 70 -3.88 -9.29 -3.32
CA LEU A 70 -3.12 -9.50 -2.09
C LEU A 70 -3.66 -10.69 -1.27
N ASN A 71 -4.99 -10.85 -1.17
CA ASN A 71 -5.60 -11.98 -0.46
C ASN A 71 -5.18 -13.33 -1.06
N MET A 72 -5.13 -13.44 -2.39
CA MET A 72 -4.69 -14.67 -3.06
C MET A 72 -3.23 -14.99 -2.79
N GLU A 73 -2.35 -13.98 -2.83
CA GLU A 73 -0.93 -14.16 -2.55
C GLU A 73 -0.69 -14.49 -1.06
N LEU A 74 -1.42 -13.83 -0.16
CA LEU A 74 -1.37 -14.11 1.28
C LEU A 74 -1.91 -15.49 1.64
N LEU A 75 -2.96 -15.97 0.98
CA LEU A 75 -3.43 -17.34 1.15
C LEU A 75 -2.36 -18.34 0.71
N THR A 76 -1.73 -18.10 -0.45
CA THR A 76 -0.67 -18.97 -0.98
C THR A 76 0.54 -19.03 -0.05
N THR A 77 1.00 -17.89 0.46
CA THR A 77 2.11 -17.83 1.42
C THR A 77 1.75 -18.44 2.77
N TRP A 78 0.50 -18.27 3.21
CA TRP A 78 0.02 -18.91 4.44
C TRP A 78 0.03 -20.43 4.34
N LEU A 79 -0.46 -20.99 3.23
CA LEU A 79 -0.40 -22.44 2.97
C LEU A 79 1.05 -22.97 2.92
N LYS A 80 2.03 -22.11 2.64
CA LYS A 80 3.49 -22.41 2.70
C LYS A 80 4.10 -22.21 4.11
N GLY A 81 3.30 -21.95 5.13
CA GLY A 81 3.76 -21.81 6.52
C GLY A 81 4.17 -20.39 6.94
N TYR A 82 3.71 -19.35 6.24
CA TYR A 82 3.81 -17.97 6.74
C TYR A 82 2.62 -17.61 7.62
N ASN A 83 2.88 -16.92 8.73
CA ASN A 83 1.82 -16.47 9.61
C ASN A 83 1.32 -15.09 9.16
N LEU A 84 0.02 -14.98 8.95
CA LEU A 84 -0.65 -13.70 8.73
C LEU A 84 -0.74 -12.92 10.05
N LYS A 85 -0.65 -11.59 9.99
CA LYS A 85 -0.79 -10.71 11.16
C LYS A 85 -1.99 -9.79 10.98
N LEU A 86 -2.84 -9.74 11.99
CA LEU A 86 -3.97 -8.83 12.03
C LEU A 86 -3.50 -7.37 11.82
N ASN A 87 -4.26 -6.61 11.03
CA ASN A 87 -3.95 -5.22 10.62
C ASN A 87 -2.72 -5.04 9.71
N TYR A 88 -2.14 -6.15 9.22
CA TYR A 88 -1.00 -6.16 8.30
C TYR A 88 -1.28 -6.99 7.05
N THR A 89 -2.56 -7.04 6.67
CA THR A 89 -3.08 -7.74 5.49
C THR A 89 -4.06 -6.88 4.70
N SER A 90 -4.16 -5.58 5.03
CA SER A 90 -5.19 -4.68 4.53
C SER A 90 -4.63 -3.62 3.61
N VAL A 91 -5.27 -3.47 2.46
CA VAL A 91 -5.14 -2.35 1.53
C VAL A 91 -6.23 -1.35 1.88
N GLY A 92 -5.86 -0.19 2.40
CA GLY A 92 -6.72 0.97 2.49
C GLY A 92 -6.60 1.86 1.27
N HIS A 93 -7.46 2.87 1.17
CA HIS A 93 -7.38 3.86 0.09
C HIS A 93 -6.12 4.74 0.20
N MET A 94 -5.84 5.18 1.43
CA MET A 94 -4.77 6.12 1.76
C MET A 94 -3.50 5.46 2.29
N THR A 95 -3.64 4.30 2.92
CA THR A 95 -2.52 3.59 3.54
C THR A 95 -2.64 2.10 3.31
N ILE A 96 -1.49 1.45 3.14
CA ILE A 96 -1.37 0.00 3.04
C ILE A 96 -0.32 -0.44 4.05
N TYR A 97 -0.71 -1.36 4.93
CA TYR A 97 0.19 -2.01 5.86
C TYR A 97 0.23 -3.50 5.56
N LEU A 98 1.42 -4.00 5.28
CA LEU A 98 1.65 -5.41 4.95
C LEU A 98 2.82 -5.95 5.76
N ARG A 99 2.62 -7.13 6.36
CA ARG A 99 3.71 -7.95 6.90
C ARG A 99 3.80 -9.25 6.13
N ALA A 100 4.83 -9.41 5.32
CA ALA A 100 5.04 -10.61 4.53
C ALA A 100 6.54 -10.84 4.26
N ASP A 101 6.87 -11.89 3.51
CA ASP A 101 8.20 -12.00 2.90
C ASP A 101 8.40 -10.96 1.79
N ILE A 102 9.66 -10.82 1.35
CA ILE A 102 10.02 -9.82 0.35
C ILE A 102 9.36 -10.07 -1.01
N LYS A 103 9.12 -11.33 -1.40
CA LYS A 103 8.51 -11.67 -2.69
C LYS A 103 7.05 -11.24 -2.75
N THR A 104 6.32 -11.43 -1.64
CA THR A 104 4.94 -10.96 -1.50
C THR A 104 4.86 -9.42 -1.56
N ILE A 105 5.83 -8.73 -0.96
CA ILE A 105 5.92 -7.26 -1.06
C ILE A 105 6.19 -6.85 -2.50
N GLU A 106 7.18 -7.46 -3.17
CA GLU A 106 7.51 -7.16 -4.57
C GLU A 106 6.32 -7.42 -5.50
N PHE A 107 5.55 -8.50 -5.26
CA PHE A 107 4.29 -8.75 -5.95
C PHE A 107 3.30 -7.59 -5.79
N LEU A 108 3.06 -7.13 -4.56
CA LEU A 108 2.15 -6.01 -4.30
C LEU A 108 2.59 -4.72 -5.01
N ILE A 109 3.89 -4.41 -4.99
CA ILE A 109 4.46 -3.24 -5.68
C ILE A 109 4.30 -3.36 -7.20
N ASN A 110 4.47 -4.56 -7.76
CA ASN A 110 4.25 -4.81 -9.19
C ASN A 110 2.78 -4.61 -9.58
N GLU A 111 1.82 -5.09 -8.78
CA GLU A 111 0.39 -4.86 -9.05
C GLU A 111 0.06 -3.35 -9.00
N LEU A 112 0.58 -2.60 -8.03
CA LEU A 112 0.44 -1.13 -7.99
C LEU A 112 1.00 -0.46 -9.25
N ASN A 113 2.15 -0.93 -9.73
CA ASN A 113 2.77 -0.46 -10.96
C ASN A 113 1.94 -0.79 -12.21
N VAL A 114 1.26 -1.93 -12.25
CA VAL A 114 0.30 -2.25 -13.32
C VAL A 114 -0.91 -1.32 -13.23
N MET A 115 -1.46 -1.13 -12.03
CA MET A 115 -2.61 -0.26 -11.79
C MET A 115 -2.35 1.21 -12.14
N SER A 116 -1.10 1.68 -12.02
CA SER A 116 -0.69 3.05 -12.37
C SER A 116 -1.04 3.46 -13.81
N ARG A 117 -1.24 2.47 -14.69
CA ARG A 117 -1.58 2.66 -16.12
C ARG A 117 -3.07 2.94 -16.36
N SER A 118 -3.93 2.78 -15.36
CA SER A 118 -5.39 2.92 -15.51
C SER A 118 -5.97 3.90 -14.51
N ASN A 119 -6.60 4.97 -15.02
CA ASN A 119 -7.24 6.00 -14.20
C ASN A 119 -8.37 5.45 -13.33
N ALA A 120 -9.00 4.34 -13.71
CA ALA A 120 -10.12 3.77 -12.97
C ALA A 120 -9.73 3.28 -11.55
N TYR A 121 -8.44 3.11 -11.28
CA TYR A 121 -7.93 2.63 -9.98
C TYR A 121 -7.51 3.74 -9.02
N TRP A 122 -7.61 5.01 -9.43
CA TRP A 122 -7.09 6.13 -8.66
C TRP A 122 -8.11 7.26 -8.52
N TYR A 123 -8.10 7.93 -7.37
CA TYR A 123 -8.76 9.21 -7.18
C TYR A 123 -7.72 10.29 -6.99
N GLN A 124 -7.94 11.46 -7.60
CA GLN A 124 -7.26 12.68 -7.19
C GLN A 124 -7.97 13.22 -5.95
N TYR A 125 -7.49 12.84 -4.78
CA TYR A 125 -8.12 13.24 -3.52
C TYR A 125 -7.63 14.60 -3.04
N ARG A 126 -6.57 15.17 -3.63
CA ARG A 126 -6.07 16.51 -3.30
C ARG A 126 -6.01 17.41 -4.52
N ILE A 127 -6.59 18.60 -4.40
CA ILE A 127 -6.54 19.65 -5.42
C ILE A 127 -6.13 20.94 -4.72
N GLY A 128 -4.87 21.34 -4.90
CA GLY A 128 -4.27 22.43 -4.12
C GLY A 128 -4.33 22.11 -2.62
N ASN A 129 -4.97 22.99 -1.84
CA ASN A 129 -5.16 22.78 -0.40
C ASN A 129 -6.47 22.06 -0.04
N SER A 130 -7.27 21.67 -1.03
CA SER A 130 -8.58 21.05 -0.80
C SER A 130 -8.51 19.53 -0.87
N MET A 131 -9.11 18.88 0.13
CA MET A 131 -9.27 17.43 0.21
C MET A 131 -10.64 17.05 -0.36
N GLN A 132 -10.65 16.22 -1.40
CA GLN A 132 -11.87 15.72 -2.03
C GLN A 132 -12.42 14.52 -1.26
N TYR A 133 -13.73 14.29 -1.42
CA TYR A 133 -14.37 13.09 -0.90
C TYR A 133 -13.80 11.84 -1.56
N ILE A 134 -13.60 10.79 -0.76
CA ILE A 134 -13.19 9.46 -1.22
C ILE A 134 -14.34 8.52 -0.89
N GLU A 135 -14.97 7.96 -1.91
CA GLU A 135 -15.92 6.86 -1.73
C GLU A 135 -15.17 5.60 -1.29
N ARG A 136 -15.62 4.94 -0.21
CA ARG A 136 -14.86 3.84 0.42
C ARG A 136 -15.54 2.47 0.41
N GLU A 137 -16.87 2.45 0.43
CA GLU A 137 -17.61 1.21 0.72
C GLU A 137 -18.07 0.47 -0.55
N VAL A 138 -17.96 1.08 -1.72
CA VAL A 138 -18.45 0.48 -2.97
C VAL A 138 -17.52 -0.63 -3.45
N GLY A 139 -18.02 -1.86 -3.44
CA GLY A 139 -17.28 -3.03 -3.90
C GLY A 139 -16.14 -3.44 -2.96
N TYR A 140 -16.22 -3.08 -1.69
CA TYR A 140 -15.19 -3.37 -0.70
C TYR A 140 -14.87 -4.87 -0.61
N VAL A 141 -13.58 -5.19 -0.74
CA VAL A 141 -13.07 -6.54 -0.50
C VAL A 141 -12.43 -6.56 0.88
N SER A 142 -12.89 -7.47 1.74
CA SER A 142 -12.32 -7.63 3.08
C SER A 142 -10.93 -8.26 3.04
N PRO A 143 -9.98 -7.83 3.90
CA PRO A 143 -8.69 -8.49 4.02
C PRO A 143 -8.86 -9.91 4.58
N ILE A 144 -8.00 -10.82 4.14
CA ILE A 144 -7.93 -12.15 4.75
C ILE A 144 -7.56 -12.03 6.23
N LYS A 145 -8.37 -12.68 7.08
CA LYS A 145 -8.20 -12.70 8.54
C LYS A 145 -7.85 -14.12 8.97
N HIS A 146 -6.92 -14.24 9.91
CA HIS A 146 -6.65 -15.50 10.58
C HIS A 146 -7.67 -15.69 11.72
N VAL A 147 -8.43 -16.80 11.69
CA VAL A 147 -9.55 -17.06 12.63
C VAL A 147 -9.09 -17.18 14.09
N LYS A 148 -7.83 -17.59 14.33
CA LYS A 148 -7.23 -17.58 15.68
C LYS A 148 -6.35 -16.33 15.83
N ASN A 149 -6.70 -15.42 16.73
CA ASN A 149 -5.96 -14.22 17.07
C ASN A 149 -4.44 -14.49 17.22
N ASN A 150 -3.65 -14.34 16.15
CA ASN A 150 -2.19 -14.43 16.23
C ASN A 150 -1.65 -13.06 16.67
N VAL A 151 -2.08 -12.65 17.88
CA VAL A 151 -1.67 -11.43 18.60
C VAL A 151 -0.33 -11.61 19.31
N ASN A 152 0.30 -12.77 19.20
CA ASN A 152 1.58 -13.05 19.85
C ASN A 152 2.64 -12.05 19.38
N LYS A 153 2.97 -11.10 20.27
CA LYS A 153 4.16 -10.27 20.18
C LYS A 153 5.34 -11.25 20.12
N VAL A 154 6.15 -11.15 19.07
CA VAL A 154 7.45 -11.80 19.14
C VAL A 154 8.20 -11.09 20.26
N LYS A 155 8.52 -11.82 21.33
CA LYS A 155 9.37 -11.30 22.41
C LYS A 155 10.72 -10.92 21.78
N ALA A 156 11.17 -9.71 22.09
CA ALA A 156 12.52 -9.25 21.79
C ALA A 156 13.53 -10.06 22.59
#